data_AF-A0A9E4F0D7-F1
#
_entry.id   AF-A0A9E4F0D7-F1
#
_cell.length_a   1.000
_cell.length_b   1.000
_cell.length_c   1.000
_cell.angle_alpha   90.00
_cell.angle_beta   90.00
_cell.angle_gamma   90.00
#
_symmetry.space_group_name_H-M   'P 1'
#
loop_
_entity.id
_entity.type
_entity.pdbx_description
1 polymer ?
#
loop_
_entity_poly.entity_id
_entity_poly.type
_entity_poly.pdbx_seq_one_letter_code
_entity_poly.pdbx_strand_id
1 'polypeptide(L)'
;REKEIVEVPFTDQWYGAPEVLKAEKMGGALVFPLIALGKVVGLASFYFDASREMSDDEVDYCAILFHQAAIAISRALAAGAPRARAADSPEEAGEDEA
;
A
#
# COMPACT_ATOMS: atom_id res chain seq x y z
N ARG A 1 7.33 -15.02 -13.18
CA ARG A 1 6.35 -14.30 -12.34
C ARG A 1 6.64 -12.83 -12.60
N GLU A 2 5.69 -12.07 -13.14
CA GLU A 2 5.90 -10.66 -13.50
C GLU A 2 6.00 -9.84 -12.21
N LYS A 3 7.12 -9.12 -12.01
CA LYS A 3 7.31 -8.30 -10.80
C LYS A 3 6.50 -7.02 -10.96
N GLU A 4 5.46 -6.82 -10.15
CA GLU A 4 4.69 -5.56 -10.05
C GLU A 4 5.49 -4.46 -9.30
N ILE A 5 6.80 -4.37 -9.51
CA ILE A 5 7.69 -3.48 -8.78
C ILE A 5 8.25 -2.46 -9.76
N VAL A 6 8.31 -1.20 -9.33
CA VAL A 6 8.99 -0.15 -10.08
C VAL A 6 10.35 0.08 -9.43
N GLU A 7 11.38 -0.42 -10.09
CA GLU A 7 12.77 -0.15 -9.70
C GLU A 7 13.28 1.07 -10.48
N VAL A 8 13.82 2.05 -9.75
CA VAL A 8 14.46 3.24 -10.32
C VAL A 8 15.90 3.29 -9.79
N PRO A 9 16.82 2.55 -10.41
CA PRO A 9 18.20 2.44 -9.90
C PRO A 9 18.96 3.76 -9.96
N PHE A 10 18.52 4.69 -10.82
CA PHE A 10 19.12 6.01 -11.02
C PHE A 10 18.01 7.08 -11.09
N THR A 11 17.96 7.97 -10.11
CA THR A 11 16.94 9.02 -10.01
C THR A 11 17.09 10.13 -11.06
N ASP A 12 18.29 10.34 -11.60
CA ASP A 12 18.57 11.28 -12.69
C ASP A 12 17.96 10.81 -14.02
N GLN A 13 17.71 9.50 -14.15
CA GLN A 13 17.02 8.87 -15.28
C GLN A 13 15.49 8.83 -15.07
N TRP A 14 15.00 9.23 -13.90
CA TRP A 14 13.56 9.29 -13.63
C TRP A 14 12.94 10.55 -14.24
N TYR A 15 12.31 10.37 -15.41
CA TYR A 15 11.57 11.44 -16.07
C TYR A 15 10.44 11.97 -15.18
N GLY A 16 10.47 13.27 -14.88
CA GLY A 16 9.50 13.93 -13.99
C GLY A 16 9.75 13.72 -12.49
N ALA A 17 10.95 13.30 -12.08
CA ALA A 17 11.32 13.19 -10.68
C ALA A 17 11.04 14.51 -9.92
N PRO A 18 10.37 14.45 -8.75
CA PRO A 18 10.17 15.62 -7.90
C PRO A 18 11.49 16.33 -7.60
N GLU A 19 11.51 17.67 -7.69
CA GLU A 19 12.72 18.47 -7.47
C GLU A 19 13.35 18.23 -6.09
N VAL A 20 12.54 17.88 -5.08
CA VAL A 20 13.05 17.53 -3.75
C VAL A 20 14.00 16.32 -3.77
N LEU A 21 13.76 15.32 -4.63
CA LEU A 21 14.64 14.15 -4.70
C LEU A 21 16.00 14.50 -5.31
N LYS A 22 16.01 15.45 -6.26
CA LYS A 22 17.24 15.99 -6.85
C LYS A 22 18.01 16.86 -5.86
N ALA A 23 17.30 17.73 -5.13
CA ALA A 23 17.89 18.63 -4.13
C ALA A 23 18.56 17.85 -2.99
N GLU A 24 17.93 16.77 -2.54
CA GLU A 24 18.44 15.88 -1.49
C GLU A 24 19.49 14.87 -2.01
N LYS A 25 19.88 14.96 -3.29
CA LYS A 25 20.87 14.08 -3.93
C LYS A 25 20.56 12.59 -3.76
N MET A 26 19.29 12.21 -3.85
CA MET A 26 18.90 10.80 -3.85
C MET A 26 19.46 10.13 -5.11
N GLY A 27 20.21 9.06 -4.99
CA GLY A 27 20.85 8.33 -6.08
C GLY A 27 20.03 7.15 -6.62
N GLY A 28 19.06 6.64 -5.87
CA GLY A 28 18.17 5.55 -6.29
C GLY A 28 16.83 5.55 -5.54
N ALA A 29 15.81 4.93 -6.13
CA ALA A 29 14.53 4.71 -5.49
C ALA A 29 13.94 3.34 -5.86
N LEU A 30 13.26 2.72 -4.92
CA LEU A 30 12.54 1.47 -5.14
C LEU A 30 11.12 1.64 -4.61
N VAL A 31 10.13 1.32 -5.45
CA VAL A 31 8.73 1.57 -5.13
C VAL A 31 7.94 0.27 -5.23
N PHE A 32 7.32 -0.09 -4.11
CA PHE A 32 6.47 -1.25 -3.95
C PHE A 32 5.01 -0.81 -3.86
N PRO A 33 4.11 -1.27 -4.74
CA PRO A 33 2.70 -1.05 -4.55
C PRO A 33 2.20 -1.89 -3.37
N LEU A 34 1.47 -1.25 -2.46
CA LEU A 34 0.78 -1.95 -1.38
C LEU A 34 -0.57 -2.40 -1.90
N ILE A 35 -0.69 -3.68 -2.25
CA ILE A 35 -1.89 -4.24 -2.86
C ILE A 35 -2.64 -5.11 -1.85
N ALA A 36 -3.90 -4.77 -1.60
CA ALA A 36 -4.82 -5.57 -0.79
C ALA A 36 -6.13 -5.77 -1.56
N LEU A 37 -6.61 -7.01 -1.61
CA LEU A 37 -7.86 -7.37 -2.31
C LEU A 37 -7.90 -6.89 -3.77
N GLY A 38 -6.77 -6.97 -4.48
CA GLY A 38 -6.64 -6.54 -5.87
C GLY A 38 -6.66 -5.02 -6.07
N LYS A 39 -6.54 -4.22 -5.01
CA LYS A 39 -6.51 -2.75 -5.07
C LYS A 39 -5.21 -2.22 -4.46
N VAL A 40 -4.62 -1.23 -5.12
CA VAL A 40 -3.53 -0.45 -4.55
C VAL A 40 -4.09 0.42 -3.42
N VAL A 41 -3.65 0.17 -2.19
CA VAL A 41 -4.01 0.92 -0.99
C VAL A 41 -2.93 1.91 -0.55
N GLY A 42 -1.78 1.90 -1.24
CA GLY A 42 -0.67 2.83 -0.99
C GLY A 42 0.59 2.45 -1.74
N LEU A 43 1.66 3.17 -1.47
CA LEU A 43 3.01 2.91 -1.98
C LEU A 43 3.97 2.85 -0.79
N ALA A 44 4.92 1.92 -0.83
CA ALA A 44 6.09 1.93 0.03
C ALA A 44 7.32 2.19 -0.81
N SER A 45 8.12 3.17 -0.42
CA SER A 45 9.29 3.58 -1.18
C SER A 45 10.53 3.57 -0.31
N PHE A 46 11.63 3.03 -0.85
CA PHE A 46 12.97 3.24 -0.33
C PHE A 46 13.68 4.25 -1.21
N TYR A 47 14.43 5.15 -0.58
CA TYR A 47 15.30 6.10 -1.25
C TYR A 47 16.73 5.86 -0.76
N PHE A 48 17.67 5.94 -1.68
CA PHE A 48 19.08 5.70 -1.43
C PHE A 48 19.86 6.96 -1.83
N ASP A 49 20.92 7.26 -1.09
CA ASP A 49 21.86 8.35 -1.38
C ASP A 49 22.78 8.06 -2.58
N ALA A 50 22.91 6.78 -2.94
CA ALA A 50 23.62 6.30 -4.12
C ALA A 50 22.73 5.39 -4.98
N SER A 51 23.13 5.21 -6.24
CA SER A 51 22.50 4.20 -7.10
C SER A 51 22.68 2.81 -6.48
N ARG A 52 21.60 2.04 -6.50
CA ARG A 52 21.56 0.71 -5.91
C ARG A 52 20.56 -0.16 -6.65
N GLU A 53 21.04 -1.32 -7.08
CA GLU A 53 20.18 -2.43 -7.50
C GLU A 53 19.86 -3.29 -6.27
N MET A 54 18.64 -3.81 -6.19
CA MET A 54 18.25 -4.73 -5.13
C MET A 54 18.38 -6.17 -5.60
N SER A 55 18.84 -7.05 -4.72
CA SER A 55 18.88 -8.47 -5.02
C SER A 55 17.47 -9.06 -5.06
N ASP A 56 17.31 -10.18 -5.76
CA ASP A 56 16.03 -10.91 -5.84
C ASP A 56 15.52 -11.31 -4.44
N ASP A 57 16.41 -11.74 -3.55
CA ASP A 57 16.06 -12.11 -2.18
C ASP A 57 15.48 -10.91 -1.41
N GLU A 58 16.11 -9.73 -1.52
CA GLU A 58 15.60 -8.51 -0.87
C GLU A 58 14.24 -8.09 -1.42
N VAL A 59 14.06 -8.24 -2.73
CA VAL A 59 12.76 -7.99 -3.37
C VAL A 59 11.70 -8.92 -2.81
N ASP A 60 11.99 -10.22 -2.68
CA ASP A 60 11.06 -11.21 -2.15
C ASP A 60 10.74 -10.96 -0.67
N TYR A 61 11.74 -10.60 0.15
CA TYR A 61 11.52 -10.21 1.55
C TYR A 61 10.62 -8.98 1.65
N CYS A 62 10.89 -7.93 0.87
CA CYS A 62 10.07 -6.73 0.84
C CYS A 62 8.64 -7.03 0.36
N ALA A 63 8.48 -7.86 -0.67
CA ALA A 63 7.16 -8.25 -1.18
C ALA A 63 6.30 -8.91 -0.09
N ILE A 64 6.87 -9.82 0.70
CA ILE A 64 6.16 -10.46 1.82
C ILE A 64 5.78 -9.42 2.89
N LEU A 65 6.73 -8.57 3.28
CA LEU A 65 6.50 -7.54 4.29
C LEU A 65 5.40 -6.57 3.87
N PHE A 66 5.47 -6.06 2.64
CA PHE A 66 4.54 -5.09 2.11
C PHE A 66 3.18 -5.67 1.79
N HIS A 67 3.08 -6.95 1.47
CA HIS A 67 1.81 -7.63 1.38
C HIS A 67 1.06 -7.60 2.73
N GLN A 68 1.75 -7.91 3.84
CA GLN A 68 1.15 -7.83 5.17
C GLN A 68 0.80 -6.39 5.56
N ALA A 69 1.67 -5.42 5.25
CA ALA A 69 1.39 -4.01 5.48
C ALA A 69 0.14 -3.53 4.72
N ALA A 70 -0.02 -3.94 3.46
CA ALA A 70 -1.18 -3.61 2.65
C ALA A 70 -2.49 -4.12 3.27
N ILE A 71 -2.50 -5.36 3.80
CA ILE A 71 -3.65 -5.93 4.50
C ILE A 71 -3.98 -5.11 5.75
N ALA A 72 -2.98 -4.78 6.57
CA ALA A 72 -3.17 -4.02 7.80
C ALA A 72 -3.74 -2.61 7.51
N ILE A 73 -3.17 -1.91 6.52
CA ILE A 73 -3.63 -0.59 6.08
C ILE A 73 -5.06 -0.67 5.56
N SER A 74 -5.37 -1.66 4.71
CA SER A 74 -6.72 -1.86 4.17
C SER A 74 -7.76 -2.03 5.27
N ARG A 75 -7.43 -2.81 6.32
CA ARG A 75 -8.30 -3.00 7.49
C ARG A 75 -8.51 -1.72 8.28
N ALA A 76 -7.45 -0.94 8.52
CA ALA A 76 -7.54 0.33 9.24
C ALA A 76 -8.40 1.36 8.48
N LEU A 77 -8.22 1.47 7.17
CA LEU A 77 -9.02 2.35 6.32
C LEU A 77 -10.50 1.94 6.29
N ALA A 78 -10.79 0.64 6.25
CA ALA A 78 -12.16 0.13 6.29
C ALA A 78 -12.84 0.36 7.66
N ALA A 79 -12.10 0.27 8.76
CA ALA A 79 -12.64 0.46 10.11
C ALA A 79 -13.05 1.91 10.42
N GLY A 80 -12.51 2.89 9.69
CA GLY A 80 -12.84 4.31 9.81
C GLY A 80 -14.10 4.74 9.04
N ALA A 81 -14.67 3.87 8.20
CA ALA A 81 -15.97 4.13 7.59
C ALA A 81 -17.05 4.10 8.70
N PRO A 82 -18.01 5.05 8.73
CA PRO A 82 -19.12 4.99 9.67
C PRO A 82 -19.76 3.61 9.59
N ARG A 83 -19.82 2.88 10.72
CA ARG A 83 -20.55 1.62 10.82
C ARG A 83 -22.03 1.92 10.59
N ALA A 84 -22.43 2.00 9.32
CA ALA A 84 -23.81 2.06 8.95
C ALA A 84 -24.42 0.69 9.29
N ARG A 85 -25.31 0.73 10.28
CA ARG A 85 -26.34 -0.27 10.61
C ARG A 85 -25.91 -1.46 11.49
N ALA A 86 -25.81 -1.17 12.79
CA ALA A 86 -26.39 -2.04 13.83
C ALA A 86 -27.71 -1.43 14.36
N ALA A 87 -28.50 -0.85 13.45
CA ALA A 87 -29.81 -0.26 13.70
C ALA A 87 -30.76 -0.65 12.56
N ASP A 88 -30.91 -1.96 12.37
CA ASP A 88 -32.10 -2.56 11.77
C ASP A 88 -32.36 -3.86 12.55
N SER A 89 -32.98 -3.69 13.70
CA SER A 89 -33.89 -4.71 14.22
C SER A 89 -35.22 -3.99 14.35
N PRO A 90 -36.11 -4.09 13.33
CA PRO A 90 -37.48 -3.69 13.52
C PRO A 90 -38.12 -4.69 14.49
N GLU A 91 -38.52 -4.18 15.65
CA GLU A 91 -39.91 -4.27 16.10
C GLU A 91 -40.66 -5.55 15.67
N GLU A 92 -40.54 -6.63 16.45
CA GLU A 92 -41.65 -7.59 16.57
C GLU A 92 -42.51 -7.14 17.76
N ALA A 93 -43.35 -6.14 17.51
CA ALA A 93 -44.50 -5.84 18.35
C ALA A 93 -45.72 -6.58 17.77
N GLY A 94 -46.18 -7.59 18.52
CA GLY A 94 -47.59 -7.95 18.61
C GLY A 94 -48.10 -8.95 17.58
N GLU A 95 -48.19 -10.21 17.98
CA GLU A 95 -49.41 -10.99 17.75
C GLU A 95 -49.99 -11.37 19.11
N ASP A 96 -50.99 -10.59 19.48
CA ASP A 96 -52.09 -10.97 20.36
C ASP A 96 -52.87 -12.10 19.67
N GLU A 97 -52.82 -13.32 20.18
CA GLU A 97 -53.89 -14.31 19.98
C GLU A 97 -53.94 -15.31 21.15
N ALA A 98 -55.14 -15.33 21.79
CA ALA A 98 -55.75 -16.31 22.71
C ALA A 98 -55.66 -16.06 24.23
#